data_AF-A0A9W8RNH0-F1
#
_entry.id   AF-A0A9W8RNH0-F1
#
_cell.length_a   1.000
_cell.length_b   1.000
_cell.length_c   1.000
_cell.angle_alpha   90.00
_cell.angle_beta   90.00
_cell.angle_gamma   90.00
#
_symmetry.space_group_name_H-M   'P 1'
#
loop_
_entity.id
_entity.type
_entity.pdbx_description
1 polymer ?
#
loop_
_entity_poly.entity_id
_entity_poly.type
_entity_poly.pdbx_seq_one_letter_code
_entity_poly.pdbx_strand_id
1 'polypeptide(L)'
;MRRTLIAVPADDVANYIGPSLDRHRGCDLVDINPGVGLWSRTLHDLVQPRRHILMEPDIELYKPFLQDLLDKPSVEAVPKAGILWKDLNEMLKSLPNQTIRDPAATPERNDTLLVNINLSFYPPKKYQLFECVSTMVLYQLMSAIRTASLFQQYGLVRMLVWIQDDGKRRLLPRTAIRRKRSAFEAELACEWIHEIAGHDTEVEDRYELRDEWINTESGYRALDRMKQSGLTMPSGRETFVYNNLRNNHEFANQPLAGVKPPLLSRPFRQELEELEADLAASDDKGASSRLKSLRFREKYDARDSQIYLDLLQERDALVRMYYESPADFPAAEADFNARIENVKKNTRKEWVMVRDNYHLFRQETPTLFWDQRPFEPLAVRADEFYPQVPCALLDFQPKAMNIYTRQHGPMSRNGSISDTMLRYWWTHMLLPASKAMDGLWPGFGDMISEVPSLRDPSMGGVPLSGSGELVARCVNEKQWADIIKAFTEWPFKPEFTTLVGRLMDDYGKGEDEDESKSGALGGK
;
A
#
# COMPACT_ATOMS: atom_id res chain seq x y z
N MET A 1 -22.10 -13.76 -13.78
CA MET A 1 -21.25 -12.59 -13.48
C MET A 1 -20.26 -12.51 -14.63
N ARG A 2 -20.19 -11.44 -15.42
CA ARG A 2 -19.21 -11.41 -16.52
C ARG A 2 -17.84 -11.09 -15.91
N ARG A 3 -16.92 -12.04 -15.98
CA ARG A 3 -15.54 -11.88 -15.51
C ARG A 3 -14.75 -11.17 -16.60
N THR A 4 -13.78 -10.36 -16.21
CA THR A 4 -12.86 -9.79 -17.19
C THR A 4 -11.94 -10.90 -17.68
N LEU A 5 -12.09 -11.24 -18.96
CA LEU A 5 -11.14 -12.00 -19.75
C LEU A 5 -9.88 -11.15 -19.89
N ILE A 6 -8.78 -11.70 -19.41
CA ILE A 6 -7.49 -11.03 -19.37
C ILE A 6 -6.80 -11.30 -20.72
N ALA A 7 -6.74 -10.31 -21.60
CA ALA A 7 -5.98 -10.35 -22.86
C ALA A 7 -4.68 -9.53 -22.72
N VAL A 8 -3.92 -9.83 -21.67
CA VAL A 8 -2.73 -9.06 -21.26
C VAL A 8 -1.56 -9.29 -22.23
N PRO A 9 -0.59 -8.36 -22.29
CA PRO A 9 0.78 -8.65 -22.73
C PRO A 9 1.47 -9.64 -21.80
N ALA A 10 0.98 -10.87 -21.79
CA ALA A 10 1.44 -11.90 -20.86
C ALA A 10 2.94 -12.15 -21.03
N ASP A 11 3.46 -12.02 -22.25
CA ASP A 11 4.88 -12.12 -22.58
C ASP A 11 5.72 -11.00 -21.96
N ASP A 12 5.26 -9.74 -22.00
CA ASP A 12 5.98 -8.62 -21.37
C ASP A 12 6.06 -8.83 -19.85
N VAL A 13 4.92 -9.19 -19.24
CA VAL A 13 4.85 -9.50 -17.80
C VAL A 13 5.78 -10.67 -17.48
N ALA A 14 5.73 -11.75 -18.27
CA ALA A 14 6.56 -12.94 -18.10
C ALA A 14 8.05 -12.63 -18.15
N ASN A 15 8.48 -11.83 -19.12
CA ASN A 15 9.88 -11.41 -19.24
C ASN A 15 10.30 -10.51 -18.07
N TYR A 16 9.38 -9.70 -17.55
CA TYR A 16 9.68 -8.74 -16.50
C TYR A 16 9.80 -9.38 -15.12
N ILE A 17 8.87 -10.28 -14.75
CA ILE A 17 8.87 -10.92 -13.42
C ILE A 17 9.36 -12.37 -13.43
N GLY A 18 9.60 -12.96 -14.59
CA GLY A 18 9.99 -14.36 -14.79
C GLY A 18 11.16 -14.80 -13.89
N PRO A 19 12.27 -14.05 -13.80
CA PRO A 19 13.38 -14.39 -12.91
C PRO A 19 12.96 -14.55 -11.44
N SER A 20 11.99 -13.75 -10.97
CA SER A 20 11.47 -13.84 -9.60
C SER A 20 10.62 -15.10 -9.38
N LEU A 21 10.07 -15.69 -10.44
CA LEU A 21 9.23 -16.88 -10.42
C LEU A 21 10.03 -18.17 -10.55
N ASP A 22 11.32 -18.12 -10.90
CA ASP A 22 12.16 -19.32 -11.07
C ASP A 22 12.19 -20.23 -9.83
N ARG A 23 12.11 -19.65 -8.63
CA ARG A 23 12.01 -20.42 -7.37
C ARG A 23 10.76 -21.30 -7.27
N HIS A 24 9.71 -21.01 -8.04
CA HIS A 24 8.47 -21.79 -8.09
C HIS A 24 8.47 -22.83 -9.21
N ARG A 25 9.60 -23.09 -9.88
CA ARG A 25 9.67 -24.14 -10.90
C ARG A 25 9.29 -25.50 -10.31
N GLY A 26 8.35 -26.19 -10.96
CA GLY A 26 7.82 -27.46 -10.49
C GLY A 26 6.84 -27.35 -9.31
N CYS A 27 6.30 -26.16 -9.00
CA CYS A 27 5.32 -25.98 -7.93
C CYS A 27 3.98 -26.67 -8.25
N ASP A 28 3.13 -26.80 -7.22
CA ASP A 28 1.69 -26.89 -7.42
C ASP A 28 1.19 -25.47 -7.76
N LEU A 29 0.48 -25.29 -8.87
CA LEU A 29 -0.09 -24.02 -9.30
C LEU A 29 -1.62 -24.08 -9.12
N VAL A 30 -2.16 -23.24 -8.26
CA VAL A 30 -3.61 -23.08 -8.08
C VAL A 30 -4.04 -21.80 -8.77
N ASP A 31 -4.86 -21.92 -9.81
CA ASP A 31 -5.36 -20.80 -10.59
C ASP A 31 -6.86 -20.62 -10.35
N ILE A 32 -7.22 -19.53 -9.67
CA ILE A 32 -8.58 -19.20 -9.28
C ILE A 32 -9.16 -18.20 -10.27
N ASN A 33 -10.26 -18.60 -10.91
CA ASN A 33 -10.98 -17.83 -11.92
C ASN A 33 -10.13 -17.51 -13.18
N PRO A 34 -9.49 -18.50 -13.82
CA PRO A 34 -8.61 -18.28 -14.98
C PRO A 34 -9.31 -17.66 -16.20
N GLY A 35 -10.64 -17.79 -16.33
CA GLY A 35 -11.37 -17.33 -17.52
C GLY A 35 -10.85 -18.01 -18.79
N VAL A 36 -10.45 -17.23 -19.80
CA VAL A 36 -9.87 -17.77 -21.05
C VAL A 36 -8.46 -18.35 -20.90
N GLY A 37 -7.81 -18.17 -19.74
CA GLY A 37 -6.52 -18.80 -19.42
C GLY A 37 -5.30 -18.29 -20.18
N LEU A 38 -5.32 -17.07 -20.72
CA LEU A 38 -4.15 -16.49 -21.41
C LEU A 38 -2.96 -16.33 -20.45
N TRP A 39 -3.20 -15.71 -19.29
CA TRP A 39 -2.18 -15.62 -18.24
C TRP A 39 -1.84 -17.00 -17.65
N SER A 40 -2.82 -17.88 -17.49
CA SER A 40 -2.64 -19.24 -16.99
C SER A 40 -1.67 -20.06 -17.82
N ARG A 41 -1.74 -19.97 -19.16
CA ARG A 41 -0.77 -20.60 -20.07
C ARG A 41 0.64 -20.09 -19.86
N THR A 42 0.77 -18.77 -19.80
CA THR A 42 2.06 -18.10 -19.60
C THR A 42 2.69 -18.51 -18.28
N LEU A 43 1.92 -18.47 -17.19
CA LEU A 43 2.37 -18.95 -15.89
C LEU A 43 2.76 -20.42 -15.91
N HIS A 44 1.95 -21.27 -16.54
CA HIS A 44 2.24 -22.69 -16.65
C HIS A 44 3.58 -22.94 -17.37
N ASP A 45 3.86 -22.22 -18.46
CA ASP A 45 5.11 -22.40 -19.20
C ASP A 45 6.32 -21.84 -18.41
N LEU A 46 6.14 -20.75 -17.65
CA LEU A 46 7.17 -20.17 -16.79
C LEU A 46 7.57 -21.10 -15.64
N VAL A 47 6.58 -21.58 -14.88
CA VAL A 47 6.84 -22.31 -13.62
C VAL A 47 6.81 -23.83 -13.82
N GLN A 48 6.40 -24.33 -14.98
CA GLN A 48 6.39 -25.76 -15.32
C GLN A 48 5.83 -26.63 -14.18
N PRO A 49 4.57 -26.38 -13.76
CA PRO A 49 4.06 -26.92 -12.51
C PRO A 49 3.86 -28.43 -12.61
N ARG A 50 4.08 -29.12 -11.48
CA ARG A 50 3.79 -30.57 -11.36
C ARG A 50 2.29 -30.86 -11.38
N ARG A 51 1.48 -29.93 -10.86
CA ARG A 51 0.03 -29.87 -10.99
C ARG A 51 -0.41 -28.42 -11.19
N HIS A 52 -1.32 -28.21 -12.13
CA HIS A 52 -1.93 -26.92 -12.42
C HIS A 52 -3.46 -27.07 -12.30
N ILE A 53 -4.02 -26.53 -11.22
CA ILE A 53 -5.43 -26.66 -10.88
C ILE A 53 -6.16 -25.40 -11.31
N LEU A 54 -7.10 -25.54 -12.25
CA LEU A 54 -7.95 -24.47 -12.75
C LEU A 54 -9.30 -24.49 -12.00
N MET A 55 -9.47 -23.62 -11.00
CA MET A 55 -10.74 -23.47 -10.28
C MET A 55 -11.65 -22.47 -11.00
N GLU A 56 -12.54 -22.98 -11.83
CA GLU A 56 -13.45 -22.19 -12.67
C GLU A 56 -14.88 -22.71 -12.59
N PRO A 57 -15.82 -22.04 -11.88
CA PRO A 57 -17.20 -22.49 -11.80
C PRO A 57 -17.90 -22.53 -13.15
N ASP A 58 -17.51 -21.68 -14.11
CA ASP A 58 -18.08 -21.63 -15.45
C ASP A 58 -17.19 -22.39 -16.47
N ILE A 59 -16.58 -23.52 -16.08
CA ILE A 59 -15.57 -24.21 -16.91
C ILE A 59 -16.07 -24.55 -18.31
N GLU A 60 -17.33 -24.96 -18.45
CA GLU A 60 -17.92 -25.33 -19.74
C GLU A 60 -17.97 -24.15 -20.72
N LEU A 61 -18.11 -22.92 -20.21
CA LEU A 61 -18.07 -21.71 -21.04
C LEU A 61 -16.66 -21.44 -21.58
N TYR A 62 -15.63 -21.69 -20.77
CA TYR A 62 -14.24 -21.37 -21.11
C TYR A 62 -13.48 -22.53 -21.74
N LYS A 63 -14.01 -23.75 -21.66
CA LYS A 63 -13.40 -24.97 -22.19
C LYS A 63 -12.86 -24.84 -23.62
N PRO A 64 -13.56 -24.23 -24.59
CA PRO A 64 -13.02 -24.04 -25.94
C PRO A 64 -11.71 -23.24 -25.99
N PHE A 65 -11.51 -22.32 -25.05
CA PHE A 65 -10.31 -21.48 -24.94
C PHE A 65 -9.22 -22.11 -24.08
N LEU A 66 -9.56 -23.10 -23.24
CA LEU A 66 -8.65 -23.75 -22.31
C LEU A 66 -8.19 -25.13 -22.78
N GLN A 67 -8.73 -25.64 -23.90
CA GLN A 67 -8.52 -27.02 -24.34
C GLN A 67 -7.04 -27.38 -24.46
N ASP A 68 -6.23 -26.49 -25.02
CA ASP A 68 -4.78 -26.67 -25.16
C ASP A 68 -4.05 -26.82 -23.82
N LEU A 69 -4.52 -26.10 -22.79
CA LEU A 69 -4.02 -26.22 -21.43
C LEU A 69 -4.56 -27.51 -20.76
N LEU A 70 -5.85 -27.82 -20.93
CA LEU A 70 -6.50 -29.00 -20.35
C LEU A 70 -5.99 -30.33 -20.93
N ASP A 71 -5.47 -30.32 -22.15
CA ASP A 71 -4.86 -31.50 -22.78
C ASP A 71 -3.51 -31.88 -22.14
N LYS A 72 -2.91 -30.97 -21.34
CA LYS A 72 -1.67 -31.26 -20.63
C LYS A 72 -1.94 -32.17 -19.42
N PRO A 73 -1.15 -33.23 -19.20
CA PRO A 73 -1.42 -34.22 -18.15
C PRO A 73 -1.27 -33.67 -16.72
N SER A 74 -0.55 -32.57 -16.53
CA SER A 74 -0.43 -31.92 -15.22
C SER A 74 -1.55 -30.92 -14.93
N VAL A 75 -2.48 -30.68 -15.85
CA VAL A 75 -3.55 -29.70 -15.70
C VAL A 75 -4.87 -30.40 -15.33
N GLU A 76 -5.57 -29.84 -14.34
CA GLU A 76 -6.86 -30.33 -13.87
C GLU A 76 -7.86 -29.19 -13.74
N ALA A 77 -9.06 -29.35 -14.31
CA ALA A 77 -10.16 -28.41 -14.10
C ALA A 77 -11.02 -28.82 -12.91
N VAL A 78 -11.27 -27.88 -12.00
CA VAL A 78 -12.16 -28.03 -10.86
C VAL A 78 -13.34 -27.06 -11.06
N PRO A 79 -14.55 -27.55 -11.37
CA PRO A 79 -15.73 -26.72 -11.64
C PRO A 79 -16.35 -26.16 -10.34
N LYS A 80 -15.55 -25.46 -9.54
CA LYS A 80 -15.94 -24.85 -8.27
C LYS A 80 -15.40 -23.43 -8.17
N ALA A 81 -16.04 -22.61 -7.35
CA ALA A 81 -15.61 -21.23 -7.14
C ALA A 81 -14.47 -21.17 -6.10
N GLY A 82 -13.23 -20.91 -6.54
CA GLY A 82 -12.08 -20.79 -5.64
C GLY A 82 -12.15 -19.61 -4.66
N ILE A 83 -13.07 -18.67 -4.87
CA ILE A 83 -13.38 -17.57 -3.91
C ILE A 83 -14.30 -18.02 -2.76
N LEU A 84 -14.87 -19.22 -2.82
CA LEU A 84 -15.66 -19.80 -1.73
C LEU A 84 -14.76 -20.71 -0.89
N TRP A 85 -14.57 -20.37 0.38
CA TRP A 85 -13.58 -21.04 1.24
C TRP A 85 -13.87 -22.50 1.49
N LYS A 86 -15.14 -22.91 1.45
CA LYS A 86 -15.48 -24.33 1.50
C LYS A 86 -14.85 -25.09 0.33
N ASP A 87 -15.08 -24.61 -0.89
CA ASP A 87 -14.60 -25.23 -2.13
C ASP A 87 -13.07 -25.17 -2.22
N LEU A 88 -12.48 -24.02 -1.87
CA LEU A 88 -11.03 -23.86 -1.83
C LEU A 88 -10.39 -24.84 -0.83
N ASN A 89 -10.91 -24.94 0.39
CA ASN A 89 -10.36 -25.87 1.39
C ASN A 89 -10.53 -27.33 0.98
N GLU A 90 -11.64 -27.70 0.34
CA GLU A 90 -11.81 -29.05 -0.21
C GLU A 90 -10.76 -29.36 -1.29
N MET A 91 -10.51 -28.42 -2.20
CA MET A 91 -9.47 -28.56 -3.22
C MET A 91 -8.08 -28.63 -2.61
N LEU A 92 -7.74 -27.75 -1.66
CA LEU A 92 -6.41 -27.71 -1.04
C LEU A 92 -6.05 -29.04 -0.34
N LYS A 93 -7.04 -29.72 0.26
CA LYS A 93 -6.84 -31.07 0.84
C LYS A 93 -6.43 -32.14 -0.17
N SER A 94 -6.66 -31.90 -1.46
CA SER A 94 -6.28 -32.82 -2.54
C SER A 94 -4.82 -32.67 -3.00
N LEU A 95 -4.06 -31.71 -2.43
CA LEU A 95 -2.67 -31.46 -2.77
C LEU A 95 -1.74 -32.40 -1.98
N PRO A 96 -1.16 -33.45 -2.59
CA PRO A 96 -0.44 -34.49 -1.85
C PRO A 96 0.93 -34.03 -1.33
N ASN A 97 1.53 -33.01 -1.96
CA ASN A 97 2.87 -32.51 -1.62
C ASN A 97 2.83 -31.35 -0.61
N GLN A 98 1.65 -30.96 -0.13
CA GLN A 98 1.47 -29.85 0.79
C GLN A 98 1.16 -30.41 2.18
N THR A 99 1.98 -30.04 3.16
CA THR A 99 1.83 -30.48 4.55
C THR A 99 1.41 -29.29 5.41
N ILE A 100 0.33 -29.45 6.17
CA ILE A 100 -0.12 -28.44 7.13
C ILE A 100 0.98 -28.26 8.16
N ARG A 101 1.46 -27.02 8.30
CA ARG A 101 2.50 -26.67 9.27
C ARG A 101 1.89 -26.49 10.65
N ASP A 102 2.72 -26.62 11.68
CA ASP A 102 2.32 -26.27 13.04
C ASP A 102 1.92 -24.78 13.11
N PRO A 103 0.67 -24.46 13.51
CA PRO A 103 0.23 -23.06 13.69
C PRO A 103 1.02 -22.32 14.79
N ALA A 104 1.69 -23.07 15.66
CA ALA A 104 2.60 -22.57 16.69
C ALA A 104 4.09 -22.53 16.24
N ALA A 105 4.40 -22.84 14.98
CA ALA A 105 5.72 -22.54 14.42
C ALA A 105 5.76 -21.12 13.83
N THR A 106 6.95 -20.57 13.66
CA THR A 106 7.12 -19.39 12.80
C THR A 106 6.94 -19.82 11.36
N PRO A 107 5.99 -19.22 10.59
CA PRO A 107 5.79 -19.58 9.20
C PRO A 107 7.04 -19.29 8.37
N GLU A 108 7.36 -20.18 7.43
CA GLU A 108 8.44 -19.97 6.46
C GLU A 108 7.85 -19.87 5.06
N ARG A 109 8.63 -19.33 4.13
CA ARG A 109 8.27 -19.27 2.71
C ARG A 109 7.93 -20.64 2.15
N ASN A 110 6.89 -20.67 1.32
CA ASN A 110 6.50 -21.84 0.55
C ASN A 110 6.65 -21.51 -0.94
N ASP A 111 7.72 -22.03 -1.54
CA ASP A 111 7.97 -21.92 -2.98
C ASP A 111 7.44 -23.15 -3.76
N THR A 112 6.86 -24.14 -3.07
CA THR A 112 6.31 -25.37 -3.69
C THR A 112 4.84 -25.23 -4.09
N LEU A 113 4.18 -24.15 -3.69
CA LEU A 113 2.82 -23.77 -4.03
C LEU A 113 2.79 -22.30 -4.50
N LEU A 114 2.20 -22.06 -5.66
CA LEU A 114 1.93 -20.72 -6.19
C LEU A 114 0.42 -20.56 -6.41
N VAL A 115 -0.13 -19.42 -6.01
CA VAL A 115 -1.56 -19.13 -6.18
C VAL A 115 -1.74 -17.95 -7.13
N ASN A 116 -2.42 -18.16 -8.25
CA ASN A 116 -2.90 -17.10 -9.14
C ASN A 116 -4.39 -16.87 -8.92
N ILE A 117 -4.84 -15.62 -8.86
CA ILE A 117 -6.24 -15.27 -8.58
C ILE A 117 -6.67 -14.13 -9.49
N ASN A 118 -7.77 -14.32 -10.21
CA ASN A 118 -8.44 -13.23 -10.91
C ASN A 118 -9.69 -12.75 -10.14
N LEU A 119 -9.61 -11.52 -9.63
CA LEU A 119 -10.67 -10.79 -8.93
C LEU A 119 -11.16 -9.58 -9.74
N SER A 120 -10.88 -9.50 -11.03
CA SER A 120 -11.27 -8.40 -11.92
C SER A 120 -12.74 -8.54 -12.37
N PHE A 121 -13.66 -8.50 -11.41
CA PHE A 121 -15.09 -8.61 -11.67
C PHE A 121 -15.66 -7.31 -12.25
N TYR A 122 -16.48 -7.41 -13.31
CA TYR A 122 -17.14 -6.24 -13.90
C TYR A 122 -18.64 -6.47 -14.18
N PRO A 123 -19.51 -5.49 -13.88
CA PRO A 123 -19.25 -4.31 -13.05
C PRO A 123 -18.95 -4.71 -11.59
N PRO A 124 -18.25 -3.85 -10.81
CA PRO A 124 -18.08 -4.08 -9.38
C PRO A 124 -19.47 -4.15 -8.72
N LYS A 125 -19.67 -5.14 -7.85
CA LYS A 125 -20.92 -5.31 -7.10
C LYS A 125 -20.65 -5.26 -5.61
N LYS A 126 -21.34 -4.35 -4.93
CA LYS A 126 -21.38 -4.27 -3.46
C LYS A 126 -21.77 -5.61 -2.86
N TYR A 127 -21.13 -5.97 -1.75
CA TYR A 127 -21.39 -7.20 -1.02
C TYR A 127 -21.30 -6.95 0.48
N GLN A 128 -22.45 -7.02 1.18
CA GLN A 128 -22.54 -6.71 2.61
C GLN A 128 -21.94 -5.31 2.91
N LEU A 129 -21.01 -5.24 3.87
CA LEU A 129 -20.27 -4.03 4.25
C LEU A 129 -19.10 -3.72 3.30
N PHE A 130 -18.86 -4.55 2.28
CA PHE A 130 -17.78 -4.32 1.32
C PHE A 130 -18.31 -3.65 0.06
N GLU A 131 -17.54 -2.67 -0.44
CA GLU A 131 -17.81 -2.01 -1.71
C GLU A 131 -17.83 -2.97 -2.91
N CYS A 132 -17.01 -4.02 -2.86
CA CYS A 132 -17.07 -5.10 -3.84
C CYS A 132 -16.53 -6.43 -3.30
N VAL A 133 -16.87 -7.51 -4.00
CA VAL A 133 -16.39 -8.87 -3.71
C VAL A 133 -14.86 -8.95 -3.72
N SER A 134 -14.19 -8.24 -4.63
CA SER A 134 -12.72 -8.24 -4.73
C SER A 134 -12.08 -7.71 -3.43
N THR A 135 -12.60 -6.61 -2.88
CA THR A 135 -12.12 -6.05 -1.60
C THR A 135 -12.33 -7.02 -0.44
N MET A 136 -13.49 -7.69 -0.38
CA MET A 136 -13.75 -8.72 0.63
C MET A 136 -12.72 -9.86 0.54
N VAL A 137 -12.48 -10.38 -0.67
CA VAL A 137 -11.52 -11.47 -0.87
C VAL A 137 -10.11 -11.05 -0.50
N LEU A 138 -9.65 -9.86 -0.90
CA LEU A 138 -8.34 -9.34 -0.52
C LEU A 138 -8.16 -9.25 1.01
N TYR A 139 -9.17 -8.75 1.73
CA TYR A 139 -9.15 -8.71 3.19
C TYR A 139 -9.05 -10.12 3.79
N GLN A 140 -9.79 -11.09 3.24
CA GLN A 140 -9.72 -12.47 3.68
C GLN A 140 -8.36 -13.12 3.41
N LEU A 141 -7.71 -12.82 2.27
CA LEU A 141 -6.35 -13.28 1.96
C LEU A 141 -5.34 -12.73 2.97
N MET A 142 -5.42 -11.44 3.32
CA MET A 142 -4.55 -10.85 4.35
C MET A 142 -4.81 -11.48 5.72
N SER A 143 -6.08 -11.69 6.08
CA SER A 143 -6.43 -12.36 7.34
C SER A 143 -5.92 -13.81 7.38
N ALA A 144 -5.87 -14.50 6.24
CA ALA A 144 -5.37 -15.88 6.18
C ALA A 144 -3.88 -15.99 6.49
N ILE A 145 -3.08 -14.96 6.15
CA ILE A 145 -1.66 -14.88 6.53
C ILE A 145 -1.55 -14.80 8.06
N ARG A 146 -2.34 -13.91 8.70
CA ARG A 146 -2.33 -13.71 10.16
C ARG A 146 -2.73 -14.95 10.94
N THR A 147 -3.70 -15.72 10.44
CA THR A 147 -4.26 -16.90 11.12
C THR A 147 -3.68 -18.22 10.63
N ALA A 148 -2.72 -18.20 9.70
CA ALA A 148 -2.19 -19.39 9.02
C ALA A 148 -3.31 -20.32 8.49
N SER A 149 -4.34 -19.73 7.86
CA SER A 149 -5.49 -20.45 7.32
C SER A 149 -5.46 -20.53 5.79
N LEU A 150 -6.45 -21.21 5.18
CA LEU A 150 -6.50 -21.46 3.73
C LEU A 150 -5.18 -22.07 3.25
N PHE A 151 -4.63 -21.61 2.13
CA PHE A 151 -3.34 -22.10 1.62
C PHE A 151 -2.14 -21.60 2.44
N GLN A 152 -2.29 -20.59 3.31
CA GLN A 152 -1.22 -20.13 4.20
C GLN A 152 -0.93 -21.12 5.35
N GLN A 153 -1.79 -22.12 5.55
CA GLN A 153 -1.53 -23.23 6.47
C GLN A 153 -0.34 -24.12 6.03
N TYR A 154 0.08 -24.01 4.75
CA TYR A 154 1.23 -24.74 4.19
C TYR A 154 2.54 -23.93 4.27
N GLY A 155 2.51 -22.73 4.85
CA GLY A 155 3.61 -21.76 4.86
C GLY A 155 3.21 -20.46 4.15
N LEU A 156 4.17 -19.55 3.98
CA LEU A 156 3.98 -18.23 3.38
C LEU A 156 3.96 -18.37 1.85
N VAL A 157 2.76 -18.58 1.30
CA VAL A 157 2.51 -18.85 -0.12
C VAL A 157 2.37 -17.54 -0.88
N ARG A 158 3.16 -17.38 -1.95
CA ARG A 158 3.11 -16.23 -2.86
C ARG A 158 1.80 -16.21 -3.65
N MET A 159 1.24 -15.02 -3.85
CA MET A 159 -0.02 -14.83 -4.60
C MET A 159 0.16 -13.82 -5.72
N LEU A 160 -0.27 -14.17 -6.93
CA LEU A 160 -0.39 -13.25 -8.06
C LEU A 160 -1.88 -12.93 -8.24
N VAL A 161 -2.26 -11.67 -8.07
CA VAL A 161 -3.67 -11.28 -7.99
C VAL A 161 -3.99 -10.21 -9.02
N TRP A 162 -4.85 -10.55 -9.97
CA TRP A 162 -5.48 -9.61 -10.88
C TRP A 162 -6.67 -8.93 -10.22
N ILE A 163 -6.73 -7.61 -10.27
CA ILE A 163 -7.82 -6.79 -9.74
C ILE A 163 -8.18 -5.70 -10.74
N GLN A 164 -9.35 -5.08 -10.56
CA GLN A 164 -9.62 -3.80 -11.23
C GLN A 164 -8.61 -2.75 -10.76
N ASP A 165 -8.18 -1.88 -11.66
CA ASP A 165 -7.07 -0.95 -11.40
C ASP A 165 -7.32 -0.09 -10.14
N ASP A 166 -8.52 0.47 -9.98
CA ASP A 166 -8.89 1.27 -8.79
C ASP A 166 -8.72 0.53 -7.46
N GLY A 167 -8.82 -0.81 -7.47
CA GLY A 167 -8.68 -1.64 -6.28
C GLY A 167 -7.27 -1.61 -5.68
N LYS A 168 -6.24 -1.31 -6.47
CA LYS A 168 -4.83 -1.34 -6.03
C LYS A 168 -4.54 -0.29 -4.95
N ARG A 169 -5.20 0.87 -5.02
CA ARG A 169 -5.00 2.02 -4.12
C ARG A 169 -5.27 1.71 -2.64
N ARG A 170 -6.06 0.66 -2.35
CA ARG A 170 -6.39 0.24 -0.97
C ARG A 170 -5.23 -0.43 -0.23
N LEU A 171 -4.39 -1.15 -0.96
CA LEU A 171 -3.28 -1.93 -0.41
C LEU A 171 -1.92 -1.32 -0.76
N LEU A 172 -1.86 -0.55 -1.84
CA LEU A 172 -0.67 0.15 -2.32
C LEU A 172 -0.90 1.66 -2.35
N PRO A 173 -1.10 2.31 -1.19
CA PRO A 173 -1.20 3.75 -1.15
C PRO A 173 0.16 4.37 -1.52
N ARG A 174 0.14 5.39 -2.38
CA ARG A 174 1.34 6.17 -2.69
C ARG A 174 1.55 7.33 -1.72
N THR A 175 0.55 7.66 -0.90
CA THR A 175 0.59 8.78 0.05
C THR A 175 0.25 8.33 1.47
N ALA A 176 0.78 9.05 2.46
CA ALA A 176 0.42 8.85 3.86
C ALA A 176 -1.10 9.00 4.08
N ILE A 177 -1.77 9.86 3.31
CA ILE A 177 -3.19 10.17 3.49
C ILE A 177 -4.08 8.96 3.17
N ARG A 178 -3.70 8.20 2.13
CA ARG A 178 -4.36 6.95 1.74
C ARG A 178 -3.84 5.73 2.48
N ARG A 179 -2.80 5.85 3.29
CA ARG A 179 -2.39 4.81 4.22
C ARG A 179 -3.49 4.62 5.27
N LYS A 180 -4.37 3.65 4.99
CA LYS A 180 -5.49 3.24 5.84
C LYS A 180 -5.19 1.88 6.45
N ARG A 181 -6.10 1.40 7.29
CA ARG A 181 -5.99 0.12 7.98
C ARG A 181 -5.62 -1.04 7.05
N SER A 182 -6.24 -1.17 5.87
CA SER A 182 -5.97 -2.25 4.92
C SER A 182 -4.53 -2.25 4.41
N ALA A 183 -3.98 -1.07 4.12
CA ALA A 183 -2.59 -0.93 3.71
C ALA A 183 -1.65 -1.29 4.86
N PHE A 184 -1.96 -0.85 6.08
CA PHE A 184 -1.17 -1.21 7.25
C PHE A 184 -1.21 -2.70 7.57
N GLU A 185 -2.37 -3.35 7.49
CA GLU A 185 -2.49 -4.79 7.66
C GLU A 185 -1.68 -5.55 6.60
N ALA A 186 -1.65 -5.04 5.37
CA ALA A 186 -0.78 -5.57 4.33
C ALA A 186 0.70 -5.38 4.65
N GLU A 187 1.11 -4.23 5.19
CA GLU A 187 2.49 -4.00 5.67
C GLU A 187 2.88 -4.95 6.80
N LEU A 188 1.96 -5.29 7.71
CA LEU A 188 2.21 -6.30 8.74
C LEU A 188 2.34 -7.71 8.16
N ALA A 189 1.50 -8.06 7.18
CA ALA A 189 1.35 -9.43 6.67
C ALA A 189 2.29 -9.77 5.50
N CYS A 190 2.72 -8.79 4.70
CA CYS A 190 3.50 -9.00 3.50
C CYS A 190 4.90 -8.40 3.63
N GLU A 191 5.86 -9.09 3.02
CA GLU A 191 7.19 -8.53 2.77
C GLU A 191 7.12 -7.47 1.68
N TRP A 192 6.33 -7.77 0.65
CA TRP A 192 6.02 -6.83 -0.41
C TRP A 192 4.66 -7.09 -1.03
N ILE A 193 4.13 -6.02 -1.60
CA ILE A 193 3.12 -6.06 -2.64
C ILE A 193 3.68 -5.23 -3.79
N HIS A 194 3.93 -5.85 -4.94
CA HIS A 194 4.42 -5.14 -6.12
C HIS A 194 3.30 -4.97 -7.13
N GLU A 195 3.11 -3.75 -7.61
CA GLU A 195 2.35 -3.51 -8.83
C GLU A 195 3.22 -3.91 -10.03
N ILE A 196 2.87 -5.00 -10.69
CA ILE A 196 3.62 -5.50 -11.86
C ILE A 196 3.18 -4.75 -13.12
N ALA A 197 1.87 -4.60 -13.26
CA ALA A 197 1.24 -3.96 -14.38
C ALA A 197 -0.03 -3.25 -13.91
N GLY A 198 -0.33 -2.09 -14.46
CA GLY A 198 -1.50 -1.30 -14.09
C GLY A 198 -1.75 -0.15 -15.05
N HIS A 199 -2.91 0.48 -14.91
CA HIS A 199 -3.25 1.65 -15.72
C HIS A 199 -2.31 2.80 -15.36
N ASP A 200 -1.67 3.35 -16.39
CA ASP A 200 -0.87 4.54 -16.24
C ASP A 200 -1.78 5.77 -16.19
N THR A 201 -1.65 6.53 -15.12
CA THR A 201 -2.37 7.79 -14.95
C THR A 201 -1.36 8.87 -14.58
N GLU A 202 -1.30 9.92 -15.40
CA GLU A 202 -0.39 11.07 -15.20
C GLU A 202 -0.65 11.75 -13.84
N VAL A 203 -1.92 11.80 -13.43
CA VAL A 203 -2.34 12.27 -12.11
C VAL A 203 -3.23 11.19 -11.49
N GLU A 204 -2.71 10.45 -10.51
CA GLU A 204 -3.45 9.36 -9.87
C GLU A 204 -4.71 9.85 -9.14
N ASP A 205 -4.61 10.96 -8.41
CA ASP A 205 -5.73 11.61 -7.73
C ASP A 205 -5.40 13.07 -7.40
N ARG A 206 -6.23 13.99 -7.88
CA ARG A 206 -6.11 15.45 -7.67
C ARG A 206 -6.18 15.86 -6.19
N TYR A 207 -6.64 14.96 -5.32
CA TYR A 207 -6.80 15.18 -3.88
C TYR A 207 -5.73 14.48 -3.02
N GLU A 208 -4.84 13.69 -3.63
CA GLU A 208 -3.78 12.95 -2.94
C GLU A 208 -2.43 13.65 -3.04
N LEU A 209 -2.32 14.73 -2.28
CA LEU A 209 -1.17 15.63 -2.35
C LEU A 209 0.06 14.98 -1.72
N ARG A 210 1.05 14.71 -2.56
CA ARG A 210 2.39 14.25 -2.18
C ARG A 210 3.42 15.19 -2.79
N ASP A 211 4.54 15.35 -2.10
CA ASP A 211 5.67 16.11 -2.64
C ASP A 211 6.26 15.39 -3.87
N GLU A 212 6.25 16.05 -5.03
CA GLU A 212 6.79 15.48 -6.28
C GLU A 212 8.28 15.17 -6.18
N TRP A 213 9.02 15.83 -5.28
CA TRP A 213 10.41 15.46 -5.03
C TRP A 213 10.55 14.07 -4.40
N ILE A 214 9.58 13.64 -3.60
CA ILE A 214 9.52 12.27 -3.08
C ILE A 214 9.26 11.28 -4.22
N ASN A 215 8.29 11.58 -5.10
CA ASN A 215 8.00 10.73 -6.27
C ASN A 215 9.22 10.59 -7.18
N THR A 216 9.93 11.70 -7.41
CA THR A 216 11.14 11.74 -8.24
C THR A 216 12.27 10.90 -7.64
N GLU A 217 12.61 11.09 -6.35
CA GLU A 217 13.63 10.26 -5.69
C GLU A 217 13.23 8.78 -5.64
N SER A 218 11.98 8.48 -5.28
CA SER A 218 11.43 7.13 -5.23
C SER A 218 11.53 6.44 -6.59
N GLY A 219 11.23 7.19 -7.67
CA GLY A 219 11.43 6.80 -9.06
C GLY A 219 12.87 6.43 -9.40
N TYR A 220 13.83 7.32 -9.13
CA TYR A 220 15.23 7.02 -9.40
C TYR A 220 15.73 5.79 -8.62
N ARG A 221 15.33 5.63 -7.36
CA ARG A 221 15.65 4.42 -6.58
C ARG A 221 15.10 3.15 -7.22
N ALA A 222 13.91 3.20 -7.80
CA ALA A 222 13.34 2.07 -8.54
C ALA A 222 14.13 1.79 -9.83
N LEU A 223 14.50 2.82 -10.60
CA LEU A 223 15.32 2.68 -11.81
C LEU A 223 16.71 2.10 -11.51
N ASP A 224 17.31 2.48 -10.38
CA ASP A 224 18.59 1.91 -9.93
C ASP A 224 18.45 0.42 -9.59
N ARG A 225 17.37 0.03 -8.89
CA ARG A 225 17.07 -1.39 -8.62
C ARG A 225 16.81 -2.19 -9.89
N MET A 226 16.11 -1.62 -10.87
CA MET A 226 15.92 -2.24 -12.18
C MET A 226 17.25 -2.49 -12.87
N LYS A 227 18.12 -1.47 -12.92
CA LYS A 227 19.45 -1.55 -13.53
C LYS A 227 20.32 -2.60 -12.85
N GLN A 228 20.33 -2.65 -11.52
CA GLN A 228 21.06 -3.66 -10.74
C GLN A 228 20.54 -5.08 -11.01
N SER A 229 19.25 -5.23 -11.24
CA SER A 229 18.60 -6.51 -11.54
C SER A 229 18.66 -6.90 -13.02
N GLY A 230 19.28 -6.07 -13.88
CA GLY A 230 19.31 -6.28 -15.32
C GLY A 230 17.94 -6.15 -16.00
N LEU A 231 16.96 -5.53 -15.34
CA LEU A 231 15.61 -5.34 -15.88
C LEU A 231 15.58 -4.12 -16.81
N THR A 232 14.97 -4.31 -17.97
CA THR A 232 14.73 -3.25 -18.97
C THR A 232 13.24 -3.09 -19.20
N MET A 233 12.76 -1.84 -19.24
CA MET A 233 11.36 -1.53 -19.55
C MET A 233 11.05 -2.00 -20.99
N PRO A 234 10.04 -2.86 -21.21
CA PRO A 234 9.62 -3.25 -22.54
C PRO A 234 9.10 -2.04 -23.34
N SER A 235 9.33 -2.07 -24.65
CA SER A 235 8.88 -0.98 -25.53
C SER A 235 7.35 -0.91 -25.61
N GLY A 236 6.80 0.29 -25.45
CA GLY A 236 5.35 0.51 -25.41
C GLY A 236 4.71 0.27 -24.03
N ARG A 237 5.52 0.03 -23.01
CA ARG A 237 5.09 -0.16 -21.60
C ARG A 237 5.58 0.95 -20.67
N GLU A 238 6.27 1.94 -21.22
CA GLU A 238 6.79 3.08 -20.47
C GLU A 238 5.65 3.90 -19.87
N THR A 239 5.67 4.10 -18.55
CA THR A 239 4.76 5.02 -17.87
C THR A 239 5.18 6.47 -18.05
N PHE A 240 4.27 7.42 -17.81
CA PHE A 240 4.58 8.85 -17.77
C PHE A 240 5.74 9.14 -16.81
N VAL A 241 5.68 8.56 -15.61
CA VAL A 241 6.73 8.71 -14.59
C VAL A 241 8.08 8.17 -15.11
N TYR A 242 8.09 6.99 -15.72
CA TYR A 242 9.32 6.40 -16.27
C TYR A 242 9.95 7.32 -17.33
N ASN A 243 9.15 7.83 -18.27
CA ASN A 243 9.60 8.75 -19.30
C ASN A 243 10.11 10.08 -18.72
N ASN A 244 9.39 10.64 -17.75
CA ASN A 244 9.78 11.87 -17.08
C ASN A 244 11.15 11.73 -16.36
N LEU A 245 11.37 10.63 -15.63
CA LEU A 245 12.64 10.38 -14.93
C LEU A 245 13.81 10.22 -15.91
N ARG A 246 13.57 9.54 -17.03
CA ARG A 246 14.58 9.34 -18.08
C ARG A 246 14.97 10.67 -18.75
N ASN A 247 14.02 11.57 -18.92
CA ASN A 247 14.27 12.89 -19.52
C ASN A 247 14.99 13.84 -18.55
N ASN A 248 14.72 13.76 -17.24
CA ASN A 248 15.26 14.67 -16.22
C ASN A 248 16.42 14.07 -15.40
N HIS A 249 17.31 13.31 -16.06
CA HIS A 249 18.43 12.58 -15.43
C HIS A 249 19.35 13.45 -14.54
N GLU A 250 19.35 14.77 -14.68
CA GLU A 250 20.09 15.70 -13.83
C GLU A 250 19.72 15.62 -12.35
N PHE A 251 18.52 15.13 -12.01
CA PHE A 251 18.08 14.96 -10.62
C PHE A 251 18.43 13.59 -10.02
N ALA A 252 18.96 12.67 -10.82
CA ALA A 252 19.34 11.34 -10.35
C ALA A 252 20.42 11.43 -9.25
N ASN A 253 20.33 10.57 -8.23
CA ASN A 253 21.27 10.48 -7.11
C ASN A 253 21.39 11.73 -6.22
N GLN A 254 20.46 12.68 -6.32
CA GLN A 254 20.45 13.87 -5.45
C GLN A 254 19.38 13.75 -4.36
N PRO A 255 19.63 14.25 -3.14
CA PRO A 255 18.57 14.49 -2.18
C PRO A 255 17.74 15.70 -2.63
N LEU A 256 16.45 15.49 -2.87
CA LEU A 256 15.48 16.48 -3.34
C LEU A 256 14.46 16.82 -2.26
N ALA A 257 13.76 15.81 -1.73
CA ALA A 257 12.72 16.00 -0.71
C ALA A 257 13.33 16.50 0.60
N GLY A 258 12.78 17.55 1.22
CA GLY A 258 13.38 18.18 2.41
C GLY A 258 14.65 19.01 2.14
N VAL A 259 15.10 19.09 0.88
CA VAL A 259 16.14 20.02 0.42
C VAL A 259 15.54 21.13 -0.42
N LYS A 260 14.63 20.76 -1.33
CA LYS A 260 13.87 21.69 -2.17
C LYS A 260 12.50 21.97 -1.56
N PRO A 261 11.92 23.16 -1.80
CA PRO A 261 10.55 23.46 -1.40
C PRO A 261 9.60 22.39 -1.99
N PRO A 262 8.75 21.75 -1.16
CA PRO A 262 7.84 20.72 -1.60
C PRO A 262 6.99 21.18 -2.78
N LEU A 263 6.92 20.36 -3.82
CA LEU A 263 6.11 20.63 -4.99
C LEU A 263 4.85 19.78 -4.90
N LEU A 264 3.70 20.40 -4.64
CA LEU A 264 2.43 19.69 -4.62
C LEU A 264 1.69 19.89 -5.94
N SER A 265 1.40 18.80 -6.65
CA SER A 265 0.57 18.84 -7.85
C SER A 265 -0.83 19.35 -7.52
N ARG A 266 -1.28 20.37 -8.25
CA ARG A 266 -2.56 21.05 -8.03
C ARG A 266 -3.21 21.31 -9.39
N PRO A 267 -4.52 21.08 -9.57
CA PRO A 267 -5.17 21.25 -10.89
C PRO A 267 -5.02 22.63 -11.51
N PHE A 268 -4.88 23.68 -10.68
CA PHE A 268 -4.75 25.04 -11.18
C PHE A 268 -3.39 25.32 -11.87
N ARG A 269 -2.37 24.48 -11.64
CA ARG A 269 -1.04 24.66 -12.26
C ARG A 269 -1.10 24.42 -13.77
N GLN A 270 -1.80 23.37 -14.19
CA GLN A 270 -2.04 23.11 -15.61
C GLN A 270 -2.81 24.26 -16.28
N GLU A 271 -3.89 24.73 -15.64
CA GLU A 271 -4.65 25.89 -16.13
C GLU A 271 -3.77 27.17 -16.21
N LEU A 272 -2.87 27.35 -15.25
CA LEU A 272 -1.93 28.48 -15.24
C LEU A 272 -0.94 28.38 -16.42
N GLU A 273 -0.35 27.20 -16.65
CA GLU A 273 0.59 26.96 -17.75
C GLU A 273 -0.08 27.18 -19.12
N GLU A 274 -1.30 26.67 -19.31
CA GLU A 274 -2.08 26.89 -20.53
C GLU A 274 -2.36 28.38 -20.77
N LEU A 275 -2.84 29.10 -19.75
CA LEU A 275 -3.12 30.53 -19.86
C LEU A 275 -1.87 31.41 -20.05
N GLU A 276 -0.71 30.99 -19.51
CA GLU A 276 0.57 31.63 -19.77
C GLU A 276 1.03 31.42 -21.22
N ALA A 277 0.89 30.19 -21.73
CA ALA A 277 1.21 29.87 -23.11
C ALA A 277 0.32 30.65 -24.10
N ASP A 278 -0.98 30.73 -23.82
CA ASP A 278 -1.94 31.50 -24.60
C ASP A 278 -1.61 33.00 -24.60
N LEU A 279 -1.25 33.58 -23.45
CA LEU A 279 -0.82 34.98 -23.37
C LEU A 279 0.48 35.21 -24.15
N ALA A 280 1.43 34.27 -24.09
CA ALA A 280 2.70 34.36 -24.82
C ALA A 280 2.52 34.24 -26.34
N ALA A 281 1.50 33.49 -26.79
CA ALA A 281 1.15 33.32 -28.20
C ALA A 281 0.25 34.43 -28.76
N SER A 282 -0.36 35.26 -27.89
CA SER A 282 -1.26 36.34 -28.27
C SER A 282 -0.52 37.66 -28.51
N ASP A 283 -0.97 38.44 -29.49
CA ASP A 283 -0.53 39.83 -29.71
C ASP A 283 -1.07 40.80 -28.63
N ASP A 284 -2.03 40.34 -27.82
CA ASP A 284 -2.62 41.11 -26.73
C ASP A 284 -1.73 41.08 -25.47
N LYS A 285 -1.36 42.25 -24.95
CA LYS A 285 -0.43 42.40 -23.81
C LYS A 285 -1.11 42.30 -22.45
N GLY A 286 -2.42 42.08 -22.41
CA GLY A 286 -3.23 42.10 -21.19
C GLY A 286 -3.42 40.72 -20.56
N ALA A 287 -2.76 40.45 -19.43
CA ALA A 287 -3.08 39.27 -18.63
C ALA A 287 -4.55 39.30 -18.15
N SER A 288 -5.29 38.22 -18.42
CA SER A 288 -6.68 38.07 -18.00
C SER A 288 -6.84 38.13 -16.47
N SER A 289 -8.04 38.48 -15.99
CA SER A 289 -8.32 38.50 -14.54
C SER A 289 -8.06 37.13 -13.90
N ARG A 290 -8.39 36.05 -14.62
CA ARG A 290 -8.12 34.67 -14.18
C ARG A 290 -6.62 34.39 -14.07
N LEU A 291 -5.83 34.74 -15.09
CA LEU A 291 -4.38 34.57 -15.09
C LEU A 291 -3.71 35.32 -13.92
N LYS A 292 -4.12 36.57 -13.67
CA LYS A 292 -3.63 37.35 -12.50
C LYS A 292 -3.96 36.66 -11.17
N SER A 293 -5.17 36.12 -11.04
CA SER A 293 -5.60 35.37 -9.84
C SER A 293 -4.78 34.09 -9.65
N LEU A 294 -4.52 33.33 -10.72
CA LEU A 294 -3.72 32.11 -10.67
C LEU A 294 -2.24 32.40 -10.34
N ARG A 295 -1.63 33.45 -10.91
CA ARG A 295 -0.28 33.92 -10.53
C ARG A 295 -0.20 34.30 -9.04
N PHE A 296 -1.22 34.98 -8.51
CA PHE A 296 -1.26 35.32 -7.09
C PHE A 296 -1.33 34.06 -6.21
N ARG A 297 -2.14 33.07 -6.63
CA ARG A 297 -2.23 31.78 -5.96
C ARG A 297 -0.91 31.02 -5.98
N GLU A 298 -0.23 30.96 -7.13
CA GLU A 298 1.09 30.33 -7.24
C GLU A 298 2.11 30.97 -6.31
N LYS A 299 2.15 32.30 -6.22
CA LYS A 299 3.04 33.01 -5.29
C LYS A 299 2.75 32.67 -3.83
N TYR A 300 1.47 32.50 -3.46
CA TYR A 300 1.08 32.08 -2.12
C TYR A 300 1.53 30.64 -1.84
N ASP A 301 1.28 29.73 -2.78
CA ASP A 301 1.70 28.32 -2.68
C ASP A 301 3.23 28.20 -2.58
N ALA A 302 3.99 29.00 -3.32
CA ALA A 302 5.46 29.04 -3.23
C ALA A 302 5.94 29.51 -1.85
N ARG A 303 5.28 30.51 -1.25
CA ARG A 303 5.59 30.98 0.10
C ARG A 303 5.30 29.90 1.14
N ASP A 304 4.13 29.27 1.06
CA ASP A 304 3.75 28.20 1.98
C ASP A 304 4.67 26.98 1.83
N SER A 305 5.08 26.64 0.60
CA SER A 305 6.07 25.57 0.33
C SER A 305 7.42 25.85 0.99
N GLN A 306 7.89 27.09 1.01
CA GLN A 306 9.11 27.45 1.74
C GLN A 306 8.93 27.27 3.25
N ILE A 307 7.79 27.69 3.81
CA ILE A 307 7.48 27.46 5.23
C ILE A 307 7.51 25.96 5.55
N TYR A 308 6.97 25.12 4.66
CA TYR A 308 7.00 23.67 4.87
C TYR A 308 8.42 23.13 4.93
N LEU A 309 9.27 23.54 3.98
CA LEU A 309 10.68 23.16 3.96
C LEU A 309 11.41 23.57 5.24
N ASP A 310 11.25 24.82 5.66
CA ASP A 310 11.92 25.35 6.86
C ASP A 310 11.54 24.54 8.10
N LEU A 311 10.26 24.20 8.26
CA LEU A 311 9.77 23.40 9.38
C LEU A 311 10.25 21.94 9.33
N LEU A 312 10.41 21.35 8.15
CA LEU A 312 11.00 20.01 8.00
C LEU A 312 12.47 20.01 8.40
N GLN A 313 13.24 20.99 7.93
CA GLN A 313 14.66 21.11 8.21
C GLN A 313 14.93 21.41 9.69
N GLU A 314 14.11 22.27 10.31
CA GLU A 314 14.15 22.54 11.74
C GLU A 314 13.83 21.27 12.55
N ARG A 315 12.80 20.51 12.17
CA ARG A 315 12.50 19.22 12.78
C ARG A 315 13.68 18.25 12.69
N ASP A 316 14.28 18.10 11.51
CA ASP A 316 15.44 17.21 11.33
C ASP A 316 16.66 17.68 12.13
N ALA A 317 16.85 19.00 12.29
CA ALA A 317 17.87 19.56 13.16
C ALA A 317 17.62 19.26 14.64
N LEU A 318 16.37 19.32 15.11
CA LEU A 318 16.00 18.94 16.47
C LEU A 318 16.24 17.46 16.76
N VAL A 319 15.93 16.59 15.78
CA VAL A 319 16.23 15.15 15.90
C VAL A 319 17.74 14.93 16.10
N ARG A 320 18.60 15.63 15.36
CA ARG A 320 20.06 15.57 15.56
C ARG A 320 20.48 16.14 16.92
N MET A 321 19.93 17.30 17.29
CA MET A 321 20.21 17.97 18.56
C MET A 321 19.87 17.11 19.77
N TYR A 322 18.82 16.28 19.70
CA TYR A 322 18.48 15.34 20.76
C TYR A 322 19.65 14.42 21.16
N TYR A 323 20.49 14.03 20.19
CA TYR A 323 21.67 13.19 20.43
C TYR A 323 22.94 14.00 20.64
N GLU A 324 23.13 15.08 19.89
CA GLU A 324 24.35 15.88 19.91
C GLU A 324 24.42 16.87 21.07
N SER A 325 23.29 17.40 21.53
CA SER A 325 23.19 18.43 22.58
C SER A 325 21.91 18.29 23.40
N PRO A 326 21.78 17.22 24.23
CA PRO A 326 20.55 16.95 25.00
C PRO A 326 20.15 18.06 25.99
N ALA A 327 21.10 18.91 26.42
CA ALA A 327 20.84 20.01 27.35
C ALA A 327 20.06 21.17 26.69
N ASP A 328 20.33 21.44 25.41
CA ASP A 328 19.71 22.53 24.66
C ASP A 328 18.39 22.11 23.98
N PHE A 329 18.22 20.79 23.76
CA PHE A 329 17.06 20.21 23.10
C PHE A 329 15.70 20.66 23.67
N PRO A 330 15.44 20.65 25.01
CA PRO A 330 14.13 20.99 25.54
C PRO A 330 13.69 22.42 25.22
N ALA A 331 14.63 23.38 25.24
CA ALA A 331 14.34 24.77 24.91
C ALA A 331 14.03 24.91 23.41
N ALA A 332 14.86 24.31 22.55
CA ALA A 332 14.66 24.35 21.11
C ALA A 332 13.36 23.65 20.67
N GLU A 333 13.00 22.53 21.32
CA GLU A 333 11.74 21.84 21.09
C GLU A 333 10.52 22.69 21.50
N ALA A 334 10.60 23.41 22.63
CA ALA A 334 9.54 24.30 23.06
C ALA A 334 9.32 25.45 22.06
N ASP A 335 10.40 26.04 21.54
CA ASP A 335 10.34 27.09 20.52
C ASP A 335 9.72 26.59 19.21
N PHE A 336 10.11 25.39 18.77
CA PHE A 336 9.53 24.75 17.58
C PHE A 336 8.03 24.48 17.72
N ASN A 337 7.62 23.95 18.88
CA ASN A 337 6.20 23.73 19.19
C ASN A 337 5.41 25.05 19.17
N ALA A 338 5.94 26.10 19.79
CA ALA A 338 5.31 27.44 19.77
C ALA A 338 5.24 28.02 18.35
N ARG A 339 6.27 27.80 17.51
CA ARG A 339 6.26 28.20 16.10
C ARG A 339 5.12 27.50 15.35
N ILE A 340 4.96 26.19 15.48
CA ILE A 340 3.90 25.42 14.81
C ILE A 340 2.50 25.91 15.23
N GLU A 341 2.31 26.23 16.51
CA GLU A 341 1.03 26.75 17.01
C GLU A 341 0.66 28.11 16.41
N ASN A 342 1.66 28.93 16.07
CA ASN A 342 1.49 30.22 15.42
C ASN A 342 1.33 30.13 13.88
N VAL A 343 1.58 28.97 13.27
CA VAL A 343 1.32 28.75 11.84
C VAL A 343 -0.19 28.75 11.58
N LYS A 344 -0.61 29.44 10.50
CA LYS A 344 -2.02 29.49 10.08
C LYS A 344 -2.61 28.08 9.96
N LYS A 345 -3.85 27.90 10.40
CA LYS A 345 -4.56 26.60 10.43
C LYS A 345 -4.44 25.77 9.15
N ASN A 346 -4.67 26.36 7.98
CA ASN A 346 -4.62 25.63 6.70
C ASN A 346 -3.19 25.27 6.32
N THR A 347 -2.25 26.21 6.44
CA THR A 347 -0.81 25.97 6.24
C THR A 347 -0.30 24.87 7.18
N ARG A 348 -0.74 24.83 8.44
CA ARG A 348 -0.40 23.76 9.40
C ARG A 348 -0.94 22.40 8.98
N LYS A 349 -2.18 22.33 8.48
CA LYS A 349 -2.78 21.08 8.00
C LYS A 349 -2.03 20.51 6.80
N GLU A 350 -1.69 21.35 5.83
CA GLU A 350 -0.90 20.92 4.65
C GLU A 350 0.52 20.53 5.06
N TRP A 351 1.15 21.27 5.98
CA TRP A 351 2.46 20.89 6.51
C TRP A 351 2.44 19.49 7.16
N VAL A 352 1.41 19.15 7.95
CA VAL A 352 1.27 17.80 8.52
C VAL A 352 1.23 16.74 7.42
N MET A 353 0.54 16.98 6.31
CA MET A 353 0.52 16.05 5.18
C MET A 353 1.90 15.89 4.53
N VAL A 354 2.63 16.99 4.31
CA VAL A 354 3.98 16.97 3.76
C VAL A 354 4.93 16.23 4.71
N ARG A 355 4.89 16.57 6.00
CA ARG A 355 5.69 15.97 7.08
C ARG A 355 5.47 14.47 7.16
N ASP A 356 4.23 14.00 7.15
CA ASP A 356 3.91 12.58 7.28
C ASP A 356 4.45 11.78 6.07
N ASN A 357 4.27 12.28 4.85
CA ASN A 357 4.84 11.65 3.65
C ASN A 357 6.37 11.66 3.68
N TYR A 358 6.98 12.78 4.06
CA TYR A 358 8.44 12.91 4.19
C TYR A 358 8.99 11.93 5.23
N HIS A 359 8.37 11.84 6.40
CA HIS A 359 8.78 10.95 7.48
C HIS A 359 8.75 9.48 7.05
N LEU A 360 7.65 9.02 6.44
CA LEU A 360 7.52 7.64 5.97
C LEU A 360 8.54 7.29 4.87
N PHE A 361 8.88 8.25 4.01
CA PHE A 361 9.83 8.07 2.93
C PHE A 361 11.30 8.06 3.37
N ARG A 362 11.64 8.81 4.43
CA ARG A 362 13.01 8.99 4.92
C ARG A 362 13.48 7.95 5.93
N GLN A 363 12.61 7.03 6.36
CA GLN A 363 13.05 5.87 7.13
C GLN A 363 14.08 5.05 6.32
N GLU A 364 14.98 4.34 7.02
CA GLU A 364 16.03 3.52 6.38
C GLU A 364 15.46 2.60 5.31
N THR A 365 14.36 1.90 5.65
CA THR A 365 13.46 1.30 4.68
C THR A 365 12.19 2.16 4.61
N PRO A 366 11.87 2.79 3.45
CA PRO A 366 10.64 3.56 3.30
C PRO A 366 9.41 2.73 3.67
N THR A 367 8.47 3.28 4.44
CA THR A 367 7.37 2.47 4.98
C THR A 367 6.37 2.02 3.91
N LEU A 368 6.06 2.87 2.93
CA LEU A 368 5.10 2.55 1.89
C LEU A 368 5.71 1.57 0.88
N PHE A 369 5.00 0.47 0.57
CA PHE A 369 5.44 -0.51 -0.44
C PHE A 369 5.74 0.13 -1.80
N TRP A 370 5.00 1.19 -2.16
CA TRP A 370 5.24 1.94 -3.39
C TRP A 370 6.70 2.41 -3.52
N ASP A 371 7.30 2.92 -2.43
CA ASP A 371 8.66 3.45 -2.47
C ASP A 371 9.74 2.36 -2.41
N GLN A 372 9.35 1.15 -2.04
CA GLN A 372 10.19 -0.04 -2.00
C GLN A 372 10.20 -0.81 -3.32
N ARG A 373 9.36 -0.42 -4.30
CA ARG A 373 9.15 -1.18 -5.54
C ARG A 373 10.47 -1.52 -6.26
N PRO A 374 10.73 -2.78 -6.62
CA PRO A 374 11.98 -3.19 -7.26
C PRO A 374 12.09 -2.67 -8.70
N PHE A 375 10.95 -2.29 -9.29
CA PHE A 375 10.84 -1.83 -10.65
C PHE A 375 9.65 -0.90 -10.84
N GLU A 376 9.65 -0.12 -11.94
CA GLU A 376 8.45 0.61 -12.37
C GLU A 376 7.40 -0.34 -12.96
N PRO A 377 6.10 -0.17 -12.65
CA PRO A 377 5.04 -1.00 -13.22
C PRO A 377 4.96 -0.86 -14.75
N LEU A 378 4.52 -1.92 -15.41
CA LEU A 378 4.22 -1.90 -16.85
C LEU A 378 2.89 -1.16 -17.09
N ALA A 379 2.90 -0.18 -18.00
CA ALA A 379 1.67 0.48 -18.42
C ALA A 379 0.76 -0.48 -19.20
N VAL A 380 -0.50 -0.61 -18.79
CA VAL A 380 -1.53 -1.34 -19.53
C VAL A 380 -2.66 -0.43 -19.99
N ARG A 381 -3.30 -0.82 -21.09
CA ARG A 381 -4.39 -0.08 -21.73
C ARG A 381 -5.70 -0.83 -21.61
N ALA A 382 -6.81 -0.10 -21.59
CA ALA A 382 -8.14 -0.69 -21.45
C ALA A 382 -8.52 -1.64 -22.60
N ASP A 383 -8.01 -1.41 -23.82
CA ASP A 383 -8.25 -2.24 -25.01
C ASP A 383 -7.55 -3.61 -24.94
N GLU A 384 -6.66 -3.84 -23.98
CA GLU A 384 -5.99 -5.11 -23.69
C GLU A 384 -6.82 -6.02 -22.77
N PHE A 385 -8.02 -5.59 -22.38
CA PHE A 385 -8.91 -6.36 -21.51
C PHE A 385 -10.28 -6.54 -22.14
N TYR A 386 -10.97 -7.62 -21.78
CA TYR A 386 -12.37 -7.79 -22.14
C TYR A 386 -13.23 -8.11 -20.92
N PRO A 387 -14.23 -7.28 -20.54
CA PRO A 387 -14.57 -6.00 -21.15
C PRO A 387 -13.41 -5.01 -21.05
N GLN A 388 -13.41 -3.97 -21.90
CA GLN A 388 -12.33 -2.98 -22.02
C GLN A 388 -12.24 -2.08 -20.79
N VAL A 389 -11.76 -2.65 -19.69
CA VAL A 389 -11.65 -2.04 -18.38
C VAL A 389 -10.25 -2.32 -17.86
N PRO A 390 -9.48 -1.28 -17.48
CA PRO A 390 -8.13 -1.47 -17.01
C PRO A 390 -8.09 -2.32 -15.74
N CYS A 391 -7.17 -3.28 -15.71
CA CYS A 391 -6.89 -4.12 -14.56
C CYS A 391 -5.43 -3.97 -14.14
N ALA A 392 -5.13 -4.29 -12.88
CA ALA A 392 -3.78 -4.33 -12.35
C ALA A 392 -3.41 -5.75 -11.89
N LEU A 393 -2.15 -6.11 -12.08
CA LEU A 393 -1.55 -7.34 -11.54
C LEU A 393 -0.68 -6.98 -10.34
N LEU A 394 -1.04 -7.57 -9.19
CA LEU A 394 -0.30 -7.41 -7.95
C LEU A 394 0.41 -8.71 -7.57
N ASP A 395 1.68 -8.61 -7.18
CA ASP A 395 2.47 -9.71 -6.61
C ASP A 395 2.60 -9.56 -5.11
N PHE A 396 1.97 -10.48 -4.37
CA PHE A 396 2.02 -10.53 -2.92
C PHE A 396 3.00 -11.61 -2.46
N GLN A 397 3.99 -11.20 -1.67
CA GLN A 397 4.79 -12.14 -0.87
C GLN A 397 4.47 -11.95 0.61
N PRO A 398 3.77 -12.91 1.23
CA PRO A 398 3.60 -12.92 2.67
C PRO A 398 4.93 -13.04 3.41
N LYS A 399 5.00 -12.44 4.60
CA LYS A 399 6.09 -12.61 5.57
C LYS A 399 5.57 -13.19 6.87
N ALA A 400 6.49 -13.68 7.70
CA ALA A 400 6.15 -14.06 9.06
C ALA A 400 5.82 -12.80 9.87
N MET A 401 4.53 -12.60 10.17
CA MET A 401 4.08 -11.52 11.05
C MET A 401 4.78 -11.63 12.42
N ASN A 402 5.05 -10.48 13.04
CA ASN A 402 5.61 -10.41 14.38
C ASN A 402 4.79 -11.21 15.41
N ILE A 403 5.44 -11.84 16.39
CA ILE A 403 4.80 -12.64 17.44
C ILE A 403 3.70 -11.90 18.22
N TYR A 404 3.78 -10.57 18.33
CA TYR A 404 2.82 -9.73 19.01
C TYR A 404 1.64 -9.31 18.13
N THR A 405 1.74 -9.45 16.81
CA THR A 405 0.67 -9.07 15.86
C THR A 405 0.06 -10.27 15.15
N ARG A 406 0.72 -11.44 15.20
CA ARG A 406 0.24 -12.70 14.66
C ARG A 406 -0.70 -13.42 15.63
N GLN A 407 -1.52 -14.31 15.08
CA GLN A 407 -2.37 -15.20 15.87
C GLN A 407 -1.69 -16.58 15.97
N HIS A 408 -1.10 -16.89 17.13
CA HIS A 408 -0.22 -18.05 17.29
C HIS A 408 -0.88 -19.22 18.04
N GLY A 409 -1.30 -20.25 17.31
CA GLY A 409 -2.01 -21.38 17.91
C GLY A 409 -3.41 -21.01 18.46
N PRO A 410 -4.16 -21.99 18.98
CA PRO A 410 -5.58 -21.85 19.31
C PRO A 410 -5.87 -20.95 20.51
N MET A 411 -4.90 -20.75 21.42
CA MET A 411 -5.08 -19.99 22.67
C MET A 411 -4.48 -18.59 22.66
N SER A 412 -3.63 -18.25 21.68
CA SER A 412 -3.11 -16.88 21.57
C SER A 412 -4.25 -15.91 21.27
N ARG A 413 -4.09 -14.64 21.63
CA ARG A 413 -5.03 -13.57 21.25
C ARG A 413 -4.32 -12.34 20.72
N ASN A 414 -3.01 -12.40 20.52
CA ASN A 414 -2.19 -11.27 20.12
C ASN A 414 -2.70 -10.66 18.80
N GLY A 415 -2.96 -11.49 17.79
CA GLY A 415 -3.52 -11.05 16.52
C GLY A 415 -4.95 -10.48 16.62
N SER A 416 -5.77 -10.98 17.54
CA SER A 416 -7.12 -10.43 17.79
C SER A 416 -7.09 -9.12 18.56
N ILE A 417 -6.20 -8.98 19.54
CA ILE A 417 -5.95 -7.73 20.28
C ILE A 417 -5.45 -6.66 19.29
N SER A 418 -4.42 -6.99 18.51
CA SER A 418 -3.88 -6.11 17.48
C SER A 418 -4.96 -5.64 16.50
N ASP A 419 -5.75 -6.54 15.91
CA ASP A 419 -6.86 -6.19 15.00
C ASP A 419 -7.90 -5.26 15.64
N THR A 420 -8.24 -5.52 16.90
CA THR A 420 -9.22 -4.69 17.63
C THR A 420 -8.66 -3.30 17.89
N MET A 421 -7.41 -3.19 18.32
CA MET A 421 -6.75 -1.91 18.57
C MET A 421 -6.53 -1.10 17.29
N LEU A 422 -6.25 -1.77 16.15
CA LEU A 422 -6.08 -1.10 14.86
C LEU A 422 -7.32 -0.35 14.40
N ARG A 423 -8.53 -0.81 14.76
CA ARG A 423 -9.78 -0.10 14.45
C ARG A 423 -9.77 1.30 15.03
N TYR A 424 -9.53 1.40 16.34
CA TYR A 424 -9.45 2.68 17.03
C TYR A 424 -8.30 3.54 16.51
N TRP A 425 -7.13 2.92 16.33
CA TRP A 425 -5.91 3.59 15.90
C TRP A 425 -6.09 4.34 14.58
N TRP A 426 -6.70 3.69 13.60
CA TRP A 426 -6.88 4.26 12.26
C TRP A 426 -8.05 5.24 12.15
N THR A 427 -9.03 5.18 13.05
CA THR A 427 -10.02 6.26 13.22
C THR A 427 -9.37 7.52 13.79
N HIS A 428 -8.32 7.37 14.60
CA HIS A 428 -7.62 8.47 15.28
C HIS A 428 -6.22 8.73 14.71
N MET A 429 -6.05 8.53 13.40
CA MET A 429 -4.78 8.53 12.69
C MET A 429 -3.95 9.83 12.79
N LEU A 430 -4.57 10.95 13.20
CA LEU A 430 -3.93 12.26 13.35
C LEU A 430 -3.47 12.57 14.78
N LEU A 431 -3.81 11.73 15.76
CA LEU A 431 -3.35 11.94 17.13
C LEU A 431 -1.84 11.65 17.23
N PRO A 432 -1.10 12.39 18.09
CA PRO A 432 0.19 11.95 18.60
C PRO A 432 0.10 10.53 19.15
N ALA A 433 1.15 9.72 18.97
CA ALA A 433 1.16 8.30 19.34
C ALA A 433 0.83 8.09 20.83
N SER A 434 1.35 8.93 21.73
CA SER A 434 1.02 8.91 23.16
C SER A 434 -0.48 9.04 23.43
N LYS A 435 -1.14 9.99 22.74
CA LYS A 435 -2.58 10.23 22.87
C LYS A 435 -3.41 9.13 22.22
N ALA A 436 -2.94 8.56 21.12
CA ALA A 436 -3.58 7.40 20.50
C ALA A 436 -3.50 6.17 21.41
N MET A 437 -2.38 5.96 22.11
CA MET A 437 -2.23 4.93 23.15
C MET A 437 -3.20 5.14 24.30
N ASP A 438 -3.29 6.35 24.85
CA ASP A 438 -4.24 6.66 25.95
C ASP A 438 -5.71 6.51 25.52
N GLY A 439 -5.98 6.75 24.25
CA GLY A 439 -7.27 6.51 23.63
C GLY A 439 -7.70 5.04 23.62
N LEU A 440 -6.75 4.13 23.33
CA LEU A 440 -6.97 2.68 23.36
C LEU A 440 -7.40 2.20 24.75
N TRP A 441 -6.71 2.69 25.78
CA TRP A 441 -7.10 2.46 27.17
C TRP A 441 -6.52 3.56 28.10
N PRO A 442 -7.28 4.09 29.07
CA PRO A 442 -6.82 5.19 29.91
C PRO A 442 -5.62 4.78 30.75
N GLY A 443 -4.58 5.61 30.76
CA GLY A 443 -3.31 5.35 31.44
C GLY A 443 -2.33 4.52 30.61
N PHE A 444 -2.73 4.01 29.44
CA PHE A 444 -1.78 3.31 28.57
C PHE A 444 -0.79 4.27 27.89
N GLY A 445 -1.18 5.53 27.68
CA GLY A 445 -0.28 6.56 27.13
C GLY A 445 0.98 6.80 27.97
N ASP A 446 0.91 6.57 29.27
CA ASP A 446 2.05 6.69 30.19
C ASP A 446 3.15 5.66 29.90
N MET A 447 2.82 4.56 29.20
CA MET A 447 3.77 3.52 28.79
C MET A 447 4.62 3.91 27.58
N ILE A 448 4.52 5.14 27.06
CA ILE A 448 5.32 5.58 25.89
C ILE A 448 6.83 5.45 26.12
N SER A 449 7.32 5.59 27.36
CA SER A 449 8.74 5.37 27.69
C SER A 449 9.18 3.92 27.49
N GLU A 450 8.26 2.96 27.63
CA GLU A 450 8.49 1.53 27.45
C GLU A 450 8.43 1.10 25.98
N VAL A 451 8.15 2.04 25.07
CA VAL A 451 8.09 1.84 23.62
C VAL A 451 9.17 2.71 22.93
N PRO A 452 10.46 2.42 23.12
CA PRO A 452 11.55 3.27 22.64
C PRO A 452 11.57 3.46 21.11
N SER A 453 11.01 2.52 20.35
CA SER A 453 10.90 2.61 18.89
C SER A 453 10.05 3.78 18.40
N LEU A 454 9.16 4.33 19.23
CA LEU A 454 8.42 5.55 18.90
C LEU A 454 9.29 6.80 18.94
N ARG A 455 10.42 6.76 19.66
CA ARG A 455 11.35 7.90 19.83
C ARG A 455 12.67 7.74 19.07
N ASP A 456 13.09 6.51 18.80
CA ASP A 456 14.35 6.21 18.13
C ASP A 456 14.26 6.37 16.59
N PRO A 457 14.95 7.35 15.97
CA PRO A 457 14.94 7.56 14.53
C PRO A 457 15.47 6.39 13.71
N SER A 458 16.37 5.57 14.26
CA SER A 458 16.86 4.36 13.56
C SER A 458 15.75 3.33 13.35
N MET A 459 14.71 3.38 14.19
CA MET A 459 13.51 2.54 14.08
C MET A 459 12.31 3.30 13.47
N GLY A 460 12.54 4.47 12.87
CA GLY A 460 11.49 5.34 12.31
C GLY A 460 10.73 6.16 13.37
N GLY A 461 11.24 6.23 14.59
CA GLY A 461 10.72 7.04 15.69
C GLY A 461 11.11 8.51 15.58
N VAL A 462 10.57 9.33 16.48
CA VAL A 462 10.85 10.76 16.56
C VAL A 462 10.96 11.14 18.04
N PRO A 463 12.09 11.68 18.53
CA PRO A 463 12.27 11.99 19.94
C PRO A 463 11.51 13.24 20.41
N LEU A 464 10.80 13.90 19.49
CA LEU A 464 9.98 15.07 19.77
C LEU A 464 8.64 14.71 20.42
N SER A 465 8.08 15.69 21.10
CA SER A 465 6.81 15.69 21.82
C SER A 465 5.89 16.81 21.30
N GLY A 466 4.62 16.81 21.73
CA GLY A 466 3.67 17.86 21.38
C GLY A 466 3.32 17.87 19.88
N SER A 467 3.54 18.99 19.19
CA SER A 467 3.26 19.13 17.76
C SER A 467 4.31 18.43 16.87
N GLY A 468 5.49 18.16 17.42
CA GLY A 468 6.57 17.42 16.75
C GLY A 468 6.49 15.90 16.88
N GLU A 469 5.65 15.39 17.78
CA GLU A 469 5.53 13.95 18.08
C GLU A 469 5.10 13.12 16.86
N LEU A 470 5.57 11.88 16.80
CA LEU A 470 5.12 10.90 15.82
C LEU A 470 3.61 10.69 15.92
N VAL A 471 2.91 10.82 14.80
CA VAL A 471 1.45 10.61 14.74
C VAL A 471 1.10 9.16 14.47
N ALA A 472 -0.10 8.75 14.89
CA ALA A 472 -0.61 7.38 14.75
C ALA A 472 -0.50 6.84 13.31
N ARG A 473 -0.80 7.67 12.30
CA ARG A 473 -0.64 7.32 10.88
C ARG A 473 0.78 7.01 10.44
N CYS A 474 1.78 7.53 11.14
CA CYS A 474 3.19 7.35 10.77
C CYS A 474 3.85 6.16 11.45
N VAL A 475 3.12 5.45 12.32
CA VAL A 475 3.63 4.25 12.99
C VAL A 475 3.90 3.14 11.97
N ASN A 476 5.11 2.57 12.02
CA ASN A 476 5.52 1.43 11.20
C ASN A 476 5.24 0.09 11.92
N GLU A 477 5.53 -1.03 11.25
CA GLU A 477 5.31 -2.37 11.79
C GLU A 477 6.04 -2.60 13.13
N LYS A 478 7.33 -2.22 13.22
CA LYS A 478 8.14 -2.45 14.42
C LYS A 478 7.57 -1.71 15.63
N GLN A 479 7.22 -0.45 15.44
CA GLN A 479 6.61 0.39 16.45
C GLN A 479 5.25 -0.16 16.90
N TRP A 480 4.43 -0.63 15.96
CA TRP A 480 3.16 -1.26 16.31
C TRP A 480 3.36 -2.55 17.12
N ALA A 481 4.31 -3.40 16.73
CA ALA A 481 4.63 -4.60 17.50
C ALA A 481 5.08 -4.27 18.92
N ASP A 482 5.88 -3.22 19.12
CA ASP A 482 6.30 -2.77 20.45
C ASP A 482 5.14 -2.17 21.26
N ILE A 483 4.22 -1.44 20.62
CA ILE A 483 2.98 -0.96 21.27
C ILE A 483 2.16 -2.14 21.76
N ILE A 484 1.94 -3.16 20.92
CA ILE A 484 1.18 -4.34 21.33
C ILE A 484 1.91 -5.11 22.43
N LYS A 485 3.23 -5.27 22.34
CA LYS A 485 4.04 -5.85 23.40
C LYS A 485 3.80 -5.12 24.73
N ALA A 486 4.00 -3.79 24.75
CA ALA A 486 3.80 -2.98 25.93
C ALA A 486 2.37 -3.12 26.49
N PHE A 487 1.34 -3.13 25.65
CA PHE A 487 -0.04 -3.35 26.07
C PHE A 487 -0.25 -4.75 26.69
N THR A 488 0.32 -5.79 26.09
CA THR A 488 0.17 -7.17 26.57
C THR A 488 0.93 -7.45 27.86
N GLU A 489 2.01 -6.72 28.12
CA GLU A 489 2.85 -6.83 29.33
C GLU A 489 2.38 -5.85 30.43
N TRP A 490 1.48 -4.91 30.11
CA TRP A 490 0.99 -3.91 31.05
C TRP A 490 0.12 -4.52 32.18
N PRO A 491 0.43 -4.26 33.46
CA PRO A 491 -0.30 -4.86 34.59
C PRO A 491 -1.79 -4.51 34.65
N PHE A 492 -2.17 -3.35 34.09
CA PHE A 492 -3.55 -2.85 34.13
C PHE A 492 -4.32 -3.15 32.85
N LYS A 493 -3.79 -4.00 31.96
CA LYS A 493 -4.48 -4.36 30.72
C LYS A 493 -5.86 -4.98 31.03
N PRO A 494 -6.91 -4.57 30.32
CA PRO A 494 -8.24 -5.15 30.50
C PRO A 494 -8.31 -6.58 29.96
N GLU A 495 -9.35 -7.30 30.38
CA GLU A 495 -9.80 -8.50 29.69
C GLU A 495 -10.19 -8.17 28.24
N PHE A 496 -9.93 -9.11 27.32
CA PHE A 496 -10.17 -8.90 25.89
C PHE A 496 -11.62 -8.52 25.56
N THR A 497 -12.59 -9.13 26.24
CA THR A 497 -14.02 -8.81 26.04
C THR A 497 -14.35 -7.37 26.45
N THR A 498 -13.74 -6.87 27.52
CA THR A 498 -13.88 -5.48 27.96
C THR A 498 -13.23 -4.51 26.99
N LEU A 499 -12.05 -4.86 26.44
CA LEU A 499 -11.40 -4.07 25.40
C LEU A 499 -12.28 -3.95 24.16
N VAL A 500 -12.84 -5.07 23.68
CA VAL A 500 -13.74 -5.08 22.52
C VAL A 500 -14.98 -4.23 22.79
N GLY A 501 -15.61 -4.37 23.96
CA GLY A 501 -16.78 -3.57 24.33
C GLY A 501 -16.51 -2.07 24.24
N ARG A 502 -15.41 -1.60 24.83
CA ARG A 502 -14.99 -0.19 24.76
C ARG A 502 -14.76 0.30 23.33
N LEU A 503 -13.97 -0.44 22.55
CA LEU A 503 -13.56 0.02 21.22
C LEU A 503 -14.69 -0.07 20.18
N MET A 504 -15.70 -0.92 20.40
CA MET A 504 -16.90 -0.98 19.56
C MET A 504 -17.84 0.21 19.78
N ASP A 505 -17.95 0.71 21.02
CA ASP A 505 -18.78 1.90 21.32
C ASP A 505 -18.25 3.16 20.62
N ASP A 506 -16.93 3.25 20.40
CA ASP A 506 -16.30 4.34 19.63
C ASP A 506 -16.42 4.12 18.11
N TYR A 507 -16.54 2.87 17.66
CA TYR A 507 -16.61 2.50 16.24
C TYR A 507 -17.89 3.02 15.56
N GLY A 508 -19.02 2.97 16.27
CA GLY A 508 -20.33 3.43 15.77
C GLY A 508 -20.43 4.94 15.49
N LYS A 509 -19.38 5.73 15.77
CA LYS A 509 -19.35 7.18 15.53
C LYS A 509 -18.47 7.59 14.34
N GLY A 510 -17.68 6.68 13.76
CA GLY A 510 -16.62 7.02 12.80
C GLY A 510 -16.82 6.55 11.35
N GLU A 511 -17.57 5.47 11.10
CA GLU A 511 -17.70 4.91 9.75
C GLU A 511 -18.73 5.63 8.85
N ASP A 512 -19.74 6.28 9.42
CA ASP A 512 -20.83 6.89 8.63
C ASP A 512 -20.37 8.06 7.73
N GLU A 513 -19.23 8.70 8.02
CA GLU A 513 -18.73 9.83 7.24
C GLU A 513 -17.76 9.48 6.10
N ASP A 514 -17.03 8.36 6.17
CA ASP A 514 -15.90 8.08 5.26
C ASP A 514 -16.26 7.11 4.12
N GLU A 515 -17.21 6.20 4.28
CA GLU A 515 -17.71 5.36 3.17
C GLU A 515 -18.70 6.10 2.25
N SER A 516 -19.39 7.11 2.79
CA SER A 516 -20.42 7.87 2.07
C SER A 516 -19.84 9.00 1.19
N LYS A 517 -18.60 9.45 1.44
CA LYS A 517 -17.96 10.54 0.69
C LYS A 517 -16.99 10.10 -0.40
N SER A 518 -16.52 8.85 -0.39
CA SER A 518 -15.64 8.34 -1.46
C SER A 518 -16.37 8.06 -2.79
N GLY A 519 -17.71 8.06 -2.79
CA GLY A 519 -18.55 7.82 -3.98
C GLY A 519 -19.28 9.03 -4.56
N ALA A 520 -19.12 10.24 -3.98
CA ALA A 520 -19.95 11.41 -4.31
C ALA A 520 -19.19 12.56 -5.01
N LEU A 521 -17.96 12.36 -5.48
CA LEU A 521 -17.23 13.36 -6.28
C LEU A 521 -16.84 12.79 -7.65
N GLY A 522 -17.81 12.17 -8.32
CA GLY A 522 -17.78 11.85 -9.74
C GLY A 522 -19.07 12.35 -10.37
N GLY A 523 -19.16 13.65 -10.61
CA GLY A 523 -20.39 14.25 -11.13
C GLY A 523 -20.37 15.77 -11.21
N LYS A 524 -19.48 16.31 -12.04
CA LYS A 524 -19.77 17.29 -13.09
C LYS A 524 -18.50 17.64 -13.85
#